data_AF-A0A3D5KZT1-F1
#
_entry.id   AF-A0A3D5KZT1-F1
#
_cell.length_a   1.000
_cell.length_b   1.000
_cell.length_c   1.000
_cell.angle_alpha   90.00
_cell.angle_beta   90.00
_cell.angle_gamma   90.00
#
_symmetry.space_group_name_H-M   'P 1'
#
loop_
_entity.id
_entity.type
_entity.pdbx_description
1 polymer ?
#
loop_
_entity_poly.entity_id
_entity_poly.type
_entity_poly.pdbx_seq_one_letter_code
_entity_poly.pdbx_strand_id
1 'polypeptide(L)'
;VLVIVTQGADLSAGVNVKGEIFMILAALSTALAGCLIKLFSAHENPVTLSGWQFFIGGIVMTILGLALGGRLHPTGPSAIILLVYMGFISAGAYTVWGILLKYNDVSRITILGFMNPVFGVLLSALFLHEAGDAFRWTTLIALVLVSFGIIVSQKGSPKAAKKA
;
A
#
# COMPACT_ATOMS: atom_id res chain seq x y z
N VAL A 1 -7.94 2.67 -2.17
CA VAL A 1 -9.12 2.42 -1.31
C VAL A 1 -8.66 2.59 0.12
N LEU A 2 -9.25 3.55 0.83
CA LEU A 2 -9.01 3.79 2.24
C LEU A 2 -9.80 2.76 3.05
N VAL A 3 -9.09 1.82 3.68
CA VAL A 3 -9.63 1.09 4.83
C VAL A 3 -8.75 1.48 6.01
N ILE A 4 -9.17 2.51 6.74
CA ILE A 4 -8.53 2.90 8.00
C ILE A 4 -9.18 2.03 9.07
N VAL A 5 -8.65 0.82 9.28
CA VAL A 5 -8.98 0.01 10.45
C VAL A 5 -7.93 0.29 11.50
N THR A 6 -8.28 1.11 12.50
CA THR A 6 -7.58 1.13 13.78
C THR A 6 -7.81 -0.23 14.44
N GLN A 7 -6.88 -1.17 14.26
CA GLN A 7 -6.89 -2.40 15.05
C GLN A 7 -6.65 -2.04 16.52
N GLY A 8 -7.66 -2.29 17.37
CA GLY A 8 -7.52 -2.20 18.83
C GLY A 8 -7.85 -0.87 19.49
N ALA A 9 -8.54 0.06 18.82
CA ALA A 9 -9.13 1.18 19.54
C ALA A 9 -10.41 0.70 20.23
N ASP A 10 -10.33 0.44 21.55
CA ASP A 10 -11.52 0.52 22.40
C ASP A 10 -12.26 1.80 22.02
N LEU A 11 -13.59 1.73 21.84
CA LEU A 11 -14.41 2.91 21.51
C LEU A 11 -14.32 4.01 22.60
N SER A 12 -13.66 3.68 23.71
CA SER A 12 -13.29 4.51 24.86
C SER A 12 -11.99 5.30 24.68
N ALA A 13 -11.15 4.97 23.70
CA ALA A 13 -9.92 5.70 23.40
C ALA A 13 -10.27 6.99 22.66
N GLY A 14 -10.31 8.10 23.40
CA GLY A 14 -10.67 9.42 22.88
C GLY A 14 -9.92 9.80 21.61
N VAL A 15 -10.62 10.51 20.73
CA VAL A 15 -10.10 11.01 19.45
C VAL A 15 -8.76 11.73 19.66
N ASN A 16 -7.68 11.12 19.17
CA ASN A 16 -6.37 11.76 19.14
C ASN A 16 -6.28 12.61 17.88
N VAL A 17 -6.67 13.88 18.00
CA VAL A 17 -6.71 14.88 16.92
C VAL A 17 -5.42 14.90 16.10
N LYS A 18 -4.24 14.71 16.73
CA LYS A 18 -2.96 14.68 16.01
C LYS A 18 -2.85 13.45 15.09
N GLY A 19 -3.25 12.28 15.58
CA GLY A 19 -3.25 11.04 14.80
C GLY A 19 -4.20 11.12 13.60
N GLU A 20 -5.41 11.65 13.81
CA GLU A 20 -6.40 11.83 12.75
C GLU A 20 -5.90 12.78 11.65
N ILE A 21 -5.32 13.92 12.02
CA ILE A 21 -4.73 14.86 11.06
C ILE A 21 -3.60 14.19 10.26
N PHE A 22 -2.71 13.42 10.91
CA PHE A 22 -1.65 12.70 10.20
C PHE A 22 -2.19 11.64 9.24
N MET A 23 -3.27 10.94 9.60
CA MET A 23 -3.91 9.98 8.70
C MET A 23 -4.49 10.66 7.45
N ILE A 24 -5.17 11.81 7.61
CA ILE A 24 -5.70 12.58 6.48
C ILE A 24 -4.57 13.07 5.57
N LEU A 25 -3.49 13.61 6.15
CA LEU A 25 -2.31 14.05 5.38
C LEU A 25 -1.66 12.88 4.63
N ALA A 26 -1.53 11.71 5.25
CA ALA A 26 -1.01 10.51 4.59
C ALA A 26 -1.89 10.07 3.41
N ALA A 27 -3.22 10.13 3.56
CA ALA A 27 -4.16 9.82 2.50
C ALA A 27 -4.05 10.78 1.30
N LEU A 28 -3.96 12.09 1.57
CA LEU A 28 -3.77 13.11 0.54
C LEU A 28 -2.44 12.93 -0.19
N SER A 29 -1.36 12.70 0.55
CA SER A 29 -0.03 12.43 -0.02
C SER A 29 -0.05 11.20 -0.93
N THR A 30 -0.72 10.12 -0.50
CA THR A 30 -0.86 8.89 -1.30
C THR A 30 -1.67 9.11 -2.57
N ALA A 31 -2.77 9.88 -2.49
CA ALA A 31 -3.58 10.20 -3.67
C ALA A 31 -2.80 11.05 -4.69
N LEU A 32 -2.08 12.07 -4.20
CA LEU A 32 -1.18 12.89 -5.03
C LEU A 32 -0.08 12.02 -5.66
N ALA A 33 0.62 11.22 -4.88
CA ALA A 33 1.65 10.31 -5.37
C ALA A 33 1.12 9.38 -6.47
N GLY A 34 -0.07 8.81 -6.29
CA GLY A 34 -0.73 7.98 -7.31
C GLY A 34 -1.00 8.74 -8.62
N CYS A 35 -1.46 9.98 -8.54
CA CYS A 35 -1.67 10.85 -9.71
C CYS A 35 -0.35 11.19 -10.42
N LEU A 36 0.70 11.58 -9.67
CA LEU A 36 2.02 11.86 -10.23
C LEU A 36 2.60 10.61 -10.91
N ILE A 37 2.57 9.44 -10.25
CA ILE A 37 3.05 8.18 -10.83
C ILE A 37 2.36 7.91 -12.16
N LYS A 38 1.03 8.07 -12.22
CA LYS A 38 0.27 7.87 -13.46
C LYS A 38 0.69 8.84 -14.56
N LEU A 39 0.90 10.12 -14.23
CA LEU A 39 1.32 11.15 -15.18
C LEU A 39 2.73 10.87 -15.73
N PHE A 40 3.70 10.57 -14.86
CA PHE A 40 5.09 10.35 -15.27
C PHE A 40 5.31 8.99 -15.93
N SER A 41 4.59 7.94 -15.51
CA SER A 41 4.69 6.59 -16.13
C SER A 41 4.17 6.56 -17.57
N ALA A 42 3.41 7.57 -17.99
CA ALA A 42 2.93 7.70 -19.36
C ALA A 42 4.02 8.18 -20.33
N HIS A 43 5.09 8.80 -19.84
CA HIS A 43 6.15 9.38 -20.67
C HIS A 43 7.49 8.64 -20.48
N GLU A 44 7.74 8.12 -19.28
CA GLU A 44 8.98 7.42 -18.95
C GLU A 44 8.81 5.90 -18.90
N ASN A 45 9.94 5.18 -18.82
CA ASN A 45 9.90 3.75 -18.50
C ASN A 45 9.55 3.58 -17.00
N PRO A 46 8.50 2.82 -16.63
CA PRO A 46 8.12 2.64 -15.23
C PRO A 46 9.25 2.08 -14.36
N VAL A 47 10.15 1.29 -14.95
CA VAL A 47 11.34 0.75 -14.27
C VAL A 47 12.28 1.87 -13.85
N THR A 48 12.57 2.83 -14.74
CA THR A 48 13.46 3.96 -14.42
C THR A 48 12.77 4.91 -13.43
N LEU A 49 11.47 5.11 -13.57
CA LEU A 49 10.68 5.91 -12.63
C LEU A 49 10.71 5.32 -11.21
N SER A 50 10.47 4.02 -11.06
CA SER A 50 10.56 3.35 -9.76
C SER A 50 11.98 3.39 -9.18
N GLY A 51 13.01 3.23 -10.02
CA GLY A 51 14.41 3.39 -9.59
C GLY A 51 14.68 4.78 -9.00
N TRP A 52 14.26 5.84 -9.69
CA TRP A 52 14.39 7.21 -9.19
C TRP A 52 13.58 7.48 -7.93
N GLN A 53 12.37 6.90 -7.81
CA GLN A 53 11.54 7.03 -6.62
C GLN A 53 12.18 6.40 -5.38
N PHE A 54 12.74 5.19 -5.51
CA PHE A 54 13.44 4.55 -4.39
C PHE A 54 14.76 5.25 -4.06
N PHE A 55 15.50 5.71 -5.07
CA PHE A 55 16.77 6.40 -4.85
C PHE A 55 16.57 7.76 -4.15
N ILE A 56 15.74 8.64 -4.72
CA ILE A 56 15.45 9.96 -4.15
C ILE A 56 14.68 9.80 -2.83
N GLY A 57 13.66 8.93 -2.81
CA GLY A 57 12.88 8.66 -1.60
C GLY A 57 13.75 8.12 -0.47
N GLY A 58 14.67 7.21 -0.76
CA GLY A 58 15.63 6.68 0.20
C GLY A 58 16.58 7.74 0.75
N ILE A 59 17.11 8.61 -0.10
CA ILE A 59 17.96 9.74 0.33
C ILE A 59 17.19 10.69 1.23
N VAL A 60 16.00 11.14 0.79
CA VAL A 60 15.15 12.06 1.56
C VAL A 60 14.78 11.46 2.91
N MET A 61 14.35 10.19 2.93
CA MET A 61 14.00 9.49 4.18
C MET A 61 15.20 9.31 5.10
N THR A 62 16.40 9.07 4.55
CA THR A 62 17.63 8.97 5.36
C THR A 62 17.99 10.30 5.99
N ILE A 63 17.96 11.40 5.22
CA ILE A 63 18.26 12.75 5.73
C ILE A 63 17.24 13.14 6.81
N LEU A 64 15.95 12.98 6.54
CA LEU A 64 14.89 13.29 7.51
C LEU A 64 14.99 12.41 8.75
N GLY A 65 15.25 11.11 8.58
CA GLY A 65 15.46 10.17 9.68
C GLY A 65 16.59 10.64 10.59
N LEU A 66 17.76 10.97 10.03
CA LEU A 66 18.90 11.47 10.80
C LEU A 66 18.60 12.83 11.47
N ALA A 67 17.95 13.75 10.76
CA ALA A 67 17.59 15.08 11.28
C ALA A 67 16.60 15.01 12.45
N LEU A 68 15.68 14.06 12.42
CA LEU A 68 14.71 13.79 13.50
C LEU A 68 15.28 12.89 14.61
N GLY A 69 16.58 12.54 14.55
CA GLY A 69 17.27 11.74 15.58
C GLY A 69 17.17 10.22 15.42
N GLY A 70 16.62 9.74 14.31
CA GLY A 70 16.57 8.32 13.95
C GLY A 70 17.96 7.74 13.74
N ARG A 71 18.24 6.60 14.38
CA ARG A 71 19.49 5.85 14.21
C ARG A 71 19.17 4.40 13.86
N LEU A 72 19.87 3.87 12.87
CA LEU A 72 19.77 2.46 12.53
C LEU A 72 20.79 1.67 13.35
N HIS A 73 20.32 0.83 14.27
CA HIS A 73 21.17 -0.12 15.00
C HIS A 73 20.81 -1.55 14.58
N PRO A 74 21.30 -2.03 13.42
CA PRO A 74 21.08 -3.40 13.01
C PRO A 74 21.74 -4.36 14.00
N THR A 75 20.94 -5.19 14.67
CA THR A 75 21.38 -6.15 15.70
C THR A 75 21.94 -7.44 15.09
N GLY A 76 22.88 -7.30 14.15
CA GLY A 76 23.61 -8.40 13.52
C GLY A 76 23.46 -8.52 11.99
N PRO A 77 24.20 -9.44 11.34
CA PRO A 77 24.18 -9.63 9.89
C PRO A 77 22.80 -9.99 9.32
N SER A 78 21.97 -10.69 10.10
CA SER A 78 20.60 -11.06 9.74
C SER A 78 19.71 -9.84 9.52
N ALA A 79 19.87 -8.78 10.33
CA ALA A 79 19.10 -7.54 10.19
C ALA A 79 19.41 -6.85 8.86
N ILE A 80 20.68 -6.85 8.43
CA ILE A 80 21.09 -6.28 7.14
C ILE A 80 20.50 -7.09 5.99
N ILE A 81 20.56 -8.42 6.05
CA ILE A 81 19.98 -9.29 5.04
C ILE A 81 18.47 -9.07 4.92
N LEU A 82 17.77 -8.94 6.04
CA LEU A 82 16.33 -8.70 6.06
C LEU A 82 15.97 -7.34 5.43
N LEU A 83 16.75 -6.29 5.72
CA LEU A 83 16.57 -4.96 5.13
C LEU A 83 16.76 -5.00 3.61
N VAL A 84 17.80 -5.68 3.13
CA VAL A 84 18.05 -5.85 1.69
C VAL A 84 16.92 -6.65 1.05
N TYR A 85 16.47 -7.72 1.69
CA TYR A 85 15.35 -8.54 1.22
C TYR A 85 14.05 -7.73 1.08
N MET A 86 13.69 -6.95 2.10
CA MET A 86 12.50 -6.09 2.07
C MET A 86 12.61 -5.00 1.00
N GLY A 87 13.79 -4.39 0.86
CA GLY A 87 14.07 -3.40 -0.18
C GLY A 87 13.90 -3.98 -1.59
N PHE A 88 14.44 -5.19 -1.83
CA PHE A 88 14.35 -5.86 -3.13
C PHE A 88 12.91 -6.25 -3.48
N ILE A 89 12.15 -6.80 -2.54
CA ILE A 89 10.73 -7.11 -2.74
C ILE A 89 9.93 -5.85 -3.05
N SER A 90 10.17 -4.76 -2.32
CA SER A 90 9.48 -3.49 -2.56
C SER A 90 9.79 -2.93 -3.96
N ALA A 91 11.07 -2.89 -4.34
CA ALA A 91 11.50 -2.44 -5.66
C ALA A 91 10.87 -3.27 -6.78
N GLY A 92 10.87 -4.60 -6.65
CA GLY A 92 10.23 -5.50 -7.61
C GLY A 92 8.73 -5.28 -7.71
N ALA A 93 8.02 -5.23 -6.58
CA ALA A 93 6.56 -5.06 -6.54
C ALA A 93 6.11 -3.74 -7.16
N TYR A 94 6.75 -2.62 -6.81
CA TYR A 94 6.42 -1.31 -7.39
C TYR A 94 6.76 -1.21 -8.87
N THR A 95 7.85 -1.84 -9.32
CA THR A 95 8.21 -1.90 -10.73
C THR A 95 7.16 -2.66 -11.54
N VAL A 96 6.74 -3.84 -11.08
CA VAL A 96 5.67 -4.64 -11.72
C VAL A 96 4.37 -3.85 -11.75
N TRP A 97 4.02 -3.15 -10.65
CA TRP A 97 2.86 -2.28 -10.59
C TRP A 97 2.92 -1.14 -11.62
N GLY A 98 4.08 -0.46 -11.75
CA GLY A 98 4.29 0.58 -12.74
C GLY A 98 4.17 0.08 -14.18
N ILE A 99 4.74 -1.10 -14.48
CA ILE A 99 4.61 -1.75 -15.79
C ILE A 99 3.15 -2.08 -16.07
N LEU A 100 2.44 -2.69 -15.12
CA LEU A 100 1.03 -3.02 -15.25
C LEU A 100 0.17 -1.78 -15.53
N LEU A 101 0.42 -0.67 -14.84
CA LEU A 101 -0.26 0.60 -15.08
C LEU A 101 0.04 1.22 -16.44
N LYS A 102 1.23 0.99 -17.01
CA LYS A 102 1.59 1.48 -18.33
C LYS A 102 0.86 0.74 -19.46
N TYR A 103 0.67 -0.57 -19.31
CA TYR A 103 0.10 -1.42 -20.36
C TYR A 103 -1.39 -1.75 -20.18
N ASN A 104 -2.00 -1.41 -19.04
CA ASN A 104 -3.40 -1.73 -18.75
C ASN A 104 -4.15 -0.52 -18.19
N ASP A 105 -5.47 -0.52 -18.39
CA ASP A 105 -6.33 0.46 -17.75
C ASP A 105 -6.20 0.43 -16.23
N VAL A 106 -6.05 1.61 -15.62
CA VAL A 106 -5.93 1.77 -14.16
C VAL A 106 -7.06 1.06 -13.42
N SER A 107 -8.27 1.02 -13.98
CA SER A 107 -9.41 0.31 -13.41
C SER A 107 -9.15 -1.19 -13.28
N ARG A 108 -8.57 -1.83 -14.30
CA ARG A 108 -8.25 -3.27 -14.28
C ARG A 108 -7.16 -3.60 -13.26
N ILE A 109 -6.12 -2.77 -13.18
CA ILE A 109 -5.02 -2.97 -12.22
C ILE A 109 -5.47 -2.70 -10.78
N THR A 110 -6.37 -1.74 -10.58
CA THR A 110 -6.93 -1.45 -9.25
C THR A 110 -7.71 -2.66 -8.70
N ILE A 111 -8.33 -3.49 -9.55
CA ILE A 111 -8.96 -4.75 -9.13
C ILE A 111 -7.95 -5.71 -8.49
N LEU A 112 -6.74 -5.80 -9.04
CA LEU A 112 -5.67 -6.63 -8.47
C LEU A 112 -5.25 -6.12 -7.08
N GLY A 113 -5.27 -4.79 -6.87
CA GLY A 113 -5.03 -4.20 -5.55
C GLY A 113 -6.04 -4.64 -4.48
N PHE A 114 -7.21 -5.15 -4.87
CA PHE A 114 -8.21 -5.70 -3.93
C PHE A 114 -7.90 -7.11 -3.46
N MET A 115 -6.92 -7.76 -4.07
CA MET A 115 -6.39 -9.00 -3.56
C MET A 115 -5.51 -8.77 -2.31
N ASN A 116 -5.04 -7.53 -2.06
CA ASN A 116 -4.18 -7.24 -0.90
C ASN A 116 -4.83 -7.61 0.45
N PRO A 117 -6.09 -7.23 0.77
CA PRO A 117 -6.74 -7.69 1.99
C PRO A 117 -6.92 -9.21 2.05
N VAL A 118 -7.24 -9.85 0.92
CA VAL A 118 -7.46 -11.30 0.83
C VAL A 118 -6.17 -12.06 1.12
N PHE A 119 -5.09 -11.74 0.40
CA PHE A 119 -3.78 -12.33 0.64
C PHE A 119 -3.22 -11.94 2.01
N GLY A 120 -3.51 -10.74 2.50
CA GLY A 120 -3.14 -10.31 3.85
C GLY A 120 -3.71 -11.25 4.91
N VAL A 121 -5.02 -11.52 4.88
CA VAL A 121 -5.66 -12.45 5.83
C VAL A 121 -5.15 -13.88 5.63
N LEU A 122 -5.07 -14.36 4.39
CA LEU A 122 -4.63 -15.74 4.09
C LEU A 122 -3.18 -16.00 4.51
N LEU A 123 -2.26 -15.09 4.20
CA LEU A 123 -0.85 -15.22 4.56
C LEU A 123 -0.66 -15.06 6.07
N SER A 124 -1.37 -14.13 6.72
CA SER A 124 -1.36 -14.03 8.19
C SER A 124 -1.85 -15.33 8.84
N ALA A 125 -2.97 -15.90 8.38
CA ALA A 125 -3.48 -17.18 8.88
C ALA A 125 -2.47 -18.32 8.73
N LEU A 126 -1.76 -18.36 7.60
CA LEU A 126 -0.79 -19.39 7.28
C LEU A 126 0.50 -19.25 8.09
N PHE A 127 1.07 -18.05 8.17
CA PHE A 127 2.36 -17.82 8.83
C PHE A 127 2.29 -17.67 10.35
N LEU A 128 1.21 -17.08 10.89
CA LEU A 128 1.01 -16.97 12.34
C LEU A 128 0.35 -18.22 12.94
N HIS A 129 -0.06 -19.19 12.12
CA HIS A 129 -0.85 -20.36 12.54
C HIS A 129 -2.19 -20.01 13.23
N GLU A 130 -2.68 -18.78 13.03
CA GLU A 130 -3.94 -18.26 13.57
C GLU A 130 -5.13 -18.58 12.65
N ALA A 131 -5.15 -19.78 12.04
CA ALA A 131 -6.24 -20.18 11.14
C ALA A 131 -7.61 -20.10 11.85
N GLY A 132 -7.66 -20.39 13.15
CA GLY A 132 -8.88 -20.26 13.95
C GLY A 132 -9.44 -18.84 14.00
N ASP A 133 -8.61 -17.81 14.13
CA ASP A 133 -9.03 -16.41 14.20
C ASP A 133 -9.23 -15.77 12.81
N ALA A 134 -8.46 -16.19 11.82
CA ALA A 134 -8.61 -15.72 10.45
C ALA A 134 -9.90 -16.22 9.77
N PHE A 135 -10.36 -17.43 10.12
CA PHE A 135 -11.64 -17.99 9.66
C PHE A 135 -12.82 -17.70 10.59
N ARG A 136 -12.67 -16.81 11.57
CA ARG A 136 -13.82 -16.33 12.35
C ARG A 136 -14.83 -15.67 11.44
N TRP A 137 -16.10 -15.91 11.74
CA TRP A 137 -17.23 -15.30 11.03
C TRP A 137 -17.10 -13.78 10.93
N THR A 138 -16.58 -13.12 11.97
CA THR A 138 -16.32 -11.66 11.96
C THR A 138 -15.31 -11.24 10.90
N THR A 139 -14.19 -11.96 10.78
CA THR A 139 -13.13 -11.69 9.80
C THR A 139 -13.61 -11.97 8.38
N LEU A 140 -14.35 -13.07 8.18
CA LEU A 140 -14.94 -13.41 6.89
C LEU A 140 -15.99 -12.38 6.44
N ILE A 141 -16.87 -11.95 7.35
CA ILE A 141 -17.87 -10.91 7.07
C ILE A 141 -17.17 -9.59 6.74
N ALA A 142 -16.16 -9.19 7.51
CA ALA A 142 -15.38 -7.98 7.24
C ALA A 142 -14.68 -8.04 5.87
N LEU A 143 -14.09 -9.19 5.52
CA LEU A 143 -13.44 -9.40 4.22
C LEU A 143 -14.46 -9.28 3.09
N VAL A 144 -15.62 -9.93 3.20
CA VAL A 144 -16.71 -9.84 2.21
C VAL A 144 -17.21 -8.40 2.09
N LEU A 145 -17.43 -7.69 3.20
CA LEU A 145 -17.95 -6.31 3.20
C LEU A 145 -16.95 -5.35 2.52
N VAL A 146 -15.67 -5.48 2.85
CA VAL A 146 -14.60 -4.67 2.25
C VAL A 146 -14.49 -4.98 0.77
N SER A 147 -14.37 -6.25 0.38
CA SER A 147 -14.32 -6.66 -1.03
C SER A 147 -15.55 -6.21 -1.81
N PHE A 148 -16.75 -6.28 -1.22
CA PHE A 148 -17.99 -5.86 -1.86
C PHE A 148 -18.09 -4.34 -2.04
N GLY A 149 -17.84 -3.56 -0.99
CA GLY A 149 -17.89 -2.09 -1.06
C GLY A 149 -16.90 -1.54 -2.09
N ILE A 150 -15.75 -2.20 -2.20
CA ILE A 150 -14.75 -1.95 -3.21
C ILE A 150 -15.27 -2.21 -4.65
N ILE A 151 -15.87 -3.37 -4.90
CA ILE A 151 -16.42 -3.73 -6.23
C ILE A 151 -17.52 -2.75 -6.65
N VAL A 152 -18.40 -2.38 -5.72
CA VAL A 152 -19.49 -1.42 -5.97
C VAL A 152 -18.93 -0.04 -6.29
N SER A 153 -17.93 0.43 -5.54
CA SER A 153 -17.26 1.72 -5.79
C SER A 153 -16.67 1.82 -7.20
N GLN A 154 -16.15 0.73 -7.75
CA GLN A 154 -15.60 0.73 -9.10
C GLN A 154 -16.64 0.69 -10.21
N LYS A 155 -17.81 0.07 -9.99
CA LYS A 155 -18.89 0.02 -11.00
C LYS A 155 -19.51 1.40 -11.26
N GLY A 156 -19.41 2.33 -10.31
CA GLY A 156 -19.91 3.70 -10.43
C GLY A 156 -19.01 4.69 -11.17
N SER A 157 -17.78 4.31 -11.56
CA SER A 157 -16.95 5.15 -12.42
C SER A 157 -17.43 5.05 -13.88
N PRO A 158 -17.83 6.16 -14.53
CA PRO A 158 -18.22 6.13 -15.94
C PRO A 158 -17.09 5.53 -16.75
N LYS A 159 -17.39 4.51 -17.56
CA LYS A 159 -16.47 3.98 -18.57
C LYS A 159 -16.03 5.15 -19.45
N ALA A 160 -14.83 5.67 -19.24
CA ALA A 160 -14.24 6.63 -20.17
C ALA A 160 -14.19 5.93 -21.53
N ALA A 161 -14.92 6.52 -22.48
CA ALA A 161 -15.17 5.95 -23.79
C ALA A 161 -13.87 5.56 -24.49
N LYS A 162 -13.85 4.34 -24.99
CA LYS A 162 -12.90 3.77 -25.94
C LYS A 162 -12.70 4.78 -27.08
N LYS A 163 -11.55 5.45 -27.13
CA LYS A 163 -11.19 6.27 -28.27
C LYS A 163 -10.61 5.33 -29.34
N ALA A 164 -11.42 5.14 -30.39
CA ALA A 164 -11.05 4.45 -31.62
C ALA A 164 -9.94 5.19 -32.37
#